data_AF-A0A257L3V3-F1
#
_entry.id   AF-A0A257L3V3-F1
#
_cell.length_a   1.000
_cell.length_b   1.000
_cell.length_c   1.000
_cell.angle_alpha   90.00
_cell.angle_beta   90.00
_cell.angle_gamma   90.00
#
_symmetry.space_group_name_H-M   'P 1'
#
loop_
_entity.id
_entity.type
_entity.pdbx_description
1 polymer ?
#
loop_
_entity_poly.entity_id
_entity_poly.type
_entity_poly.pdbx_seq_one_letter_code
_entity_poly.pdbx_strand_id
1 'polypeptide(L)'
;MGTLNHTEAMGMCQTLGAKIDALKNAPMQKGGFRKVDKEVIEINMIINNVVSKTNDIQGFEVKKLHNGSVSSAYHNGLVNTEEIIYGAANDGVNSVAMANRMPGTNIITFNLQSWSSTEEFGVTFNPTVENLQNTYVHEAGGHFAKGLSHIPKEHAKVIEIQMKHSSWKNTTPIFKAWMNKVHDNYKDGKN
;
A
#
# COMPACT_ATOMS: atom_id res chain seq x y z
N MET A 1 28.69 -24.12 -2.95
CA MET A 1 27.80 -23.24 -2.15
C MET A 1 26.38 -23.71 -2.44
N GLY A 2 25.66 -24.17 -1.42
CA GLY A 2 24.30 -24.70 -1.58
C GLY A 2 23.29 -23.57 -1.79
N THR A 3 22.35 -23.77 -2.72
CA THR A 3 21.26 -22.85 -2.98
C THR A 3 20.24 -22.97 -1.84
N LEU A 4 20.03 -21.87 -1.11
CA LEU A 4 19.01 -21.75 -0.06
C LEU A 4 17.62 -21.96 -0.67
N ASN A 5 16.79 -22.84 -0.08
CA ASN A 5 15.42 -23.01 -0.58
C ASN A 5 14.50 -21.86 -0.09
N HIS A 6 13.36 -21.67 -0.75
CA HIS A 6 12.47 -20.53 -0.46
C HIS A 6 12.02 -20.48 1.01
N THR A 7 11.71 -21.63 1.61
CA THR A 7 11.30 -21.71 3.02
C THR A 7 12.43 -21.33 3.97
N GLU A 8 13.65 -21.80 3.70
CA GLU A 8 14.84 -21.44 4.47
C GLU A 8 15.17 -19.94 4.32
N ALA A 9 15.07 -19.39 3.10
CA ALA A 9 15.29 -17.98 2.85
C ALA A 9 14.25 -17.09 3.55
N MET A 10 12.98 -17.51 3.55
CA MET A 10 11.90 -16.86 4.31
C MET A 10 12.07 -17.00 5.83
N GLY A 11 12.70 -18.08 6.30
CA GLY A 11 13.06 -18.26 7.70
C GLY A 11 14.25 -17.40 8.16
N MET A 12 15.10 -16.95 7.21
CA MET A 12 16.29 -16.14 7.49
C MET A 12 16.05 -14.62 7.38
N CYS A 13 14.98 -14.19 6.71
CA CYS A 13 14.68 -12.79 6.47
C CYS A 13 13.30 -12.41 7.03
N GLN A 14 13.21 -11.26 7.68
CA GLN A 14 11.93 -10.72 8.13
C GLN A 14 11.02 -10.39 6.93
N THR A 15 9.76 -10.81 6.97
CA THR A 15 8.77 -10.46 5.95
C THR A 15 8.46 -8.96 5.97
N LEU A 16 7.97 -8.41 4.87
CA LEU A 16 7.58 -6.99 4.80
C LEU A 16 6.48 -6.65 5.83
N GLY A 17 5.47 -7.52 5.97
CA GLY A 17 4.44 -7.37 7.01
C GLY A 17 5.04 -7.30 8.41
N ALA A 18 5.98 -8.19 8.74
CA ALA A 18 6.65 -8.17 10.04
C ALA A 18 7.51 -6.92 10.26
N LYS A 19 8.13 -6.35 9.21
CA LYS A 19 8.82 -5.05 9.29
C LYS A 19 7.85 -3.91 9.61
N ILE A 20 6.68 -3.91 8.99
CA ILE A 20 5.61 -2.95 9.26
C ILE A 20 5.09 -3.11 10.69
N ASP A 21 4.85 -4.34 11.14
CA ASP A 21 4.39 -4.61 12.51
C ASP A 21 5.40 -4.14 13.56
N ALA A 22 6.70 -4.21 13.26
CA ALA A 22 7.73 -3.75 14.18
C ALA A 22 7.66 -2.24 14.46
N LEU A 23 7.07 -1.44 13.56
CA LEU A 23 6.87 -0.01 13.77
C LEU A 23 6.03 0.28 15.03
N LYS A 24 5.07 -0.60 15.36
CA LYS A 24 4.23 -0.44 16.55
C LYS A 24 5.01 -0.55 17.86
N ASN A 25 6.16 -1.21 17.83
CA ASN A 25 7.04 -1.45 18.97
C ASN A 25 8.19 -0.43 19.05
N ALA A 26 8.19 0.61 18.22
CA ALA A 26 9.21 1.64 18.28
C ALA A 26 9.29 2.28 19.68
N PRO A 27 10.48 2.67 20.16
CA PRO A 27 10.62 3.25 21.49
C PRO A 27 9.93 4.63 21.57
N MET A 28 9.19 4.87 22.65
CA MET A 28 8.57 6.18 22.92
C MET A 28 9.62 7.30 22.99
N GLN A 29 9.36 8.40 22.29
CA GLN A 29 10.15 9.61 22.45
C GLN A 29 9.60 10.47 23.59
N LYS A 30 10.44 11.39 24.09
CA LYS A 30 10.05 12.35 25.12
C LYS A 30 8.95 13.27 24.56
N GLY A 31 7.74 13.16 25.09
CA GLY A 31 6.56 13.92 24.61
C GLY A 31 5.36 13.09 24.16
N GLY A 32 5.39 11.75 24.30
CA GLY A 32 4.20 10.91 24.11
C GLY A 32 3.91 10.50 22.67
N PHE A 33 4.87 10.69 21.75
CA PHE A 33 4.78 10.20 20.37
C PHE A 33 6.04 9.41 19.98
N ARG A 34 5.92 8.56 18.97
CA ARG A 34 7.02 7.78 18.37
C ARG A 34 7.23 8.24 16.93
N LYS A 35 8.48 8.45 16.55
CA LYS A 35 8.86 8.83 15.19
C LYS A 35 9.71 7.73 14.55
N VAL A 36 9.25 7.20 13.42
CA VAL A 36 9.80 6.02 12.73
C VAL A 36 10.17 6.27 11.26
N ASP A 37 10.53 7.51 10.91
CA ASP A 37 10.85 7.92 9.53
C ASP A 37 11.90 7.01 8.89
N LYS A 38 12.93 6.60 9.64
CA LYS A 38 14.02 5.78 9.11
C LYS A 38 13.54 4.40 8.67
N GLU A 39 12.72 3.75 9.50
CA GLU A 39 12.14 2.45 9.22
C GLU A 39 11.13 2.54 8.06
N VAL A 40 10.34 3.62 8.02
CA VAL A 40 9.41 3.90 6.93
C VAL A 40 10.17 4.14 5.61
N ILE A 41 11.32 4.81 5.62
CA ILE A 41 12.19 4.99 4.45
C ILE A 41 12.70 3.63 3.93
N GLU A 42 13.14 2.73 4.82
CA GLU A 42 13.56 1.37 4.42
C GLU A 42 12.41 0.58 3.78
N ILE A 43 11.23 0.61 4.41
CA ILE A 43 10.02 -0.01 3.87
C ILE A 43 9.64 0.60 2.52
N ASN A 44 9.77 1.93 2.36
CA ASN A 44 9.52 2.62 1.10
C ASN A 44 10.44 2.13 -0.03
N MET A 45 11.71 1.84 0.25
CA MET A 45 12.63 1.28 -0.75
C MET A 45 12.18 -0.10 -1.22
N ILE A 46 11.69 -0.95 -0.31
CA ILE A 46 11.19 -2.28 -0.65
C ILE A 46 9.95 -2.16 -1.55
N ILE A 47 8.99 -1.31 -1.16
CA ILE A 47 7.77 -1.07 -1.96
C ILE A 47 8.15 -0.50 -3.33
N ASN A 48 9.08 0.47 -3.39
CA ASN A 48 9.55 1.03 -4.66
C ASN A 48 10.16 -0.01 -5.60
N ASN A 49 10.94 -0.95 -5.07
CA ASN A 49 11.49 -2.08 -5.84
C ASN A 49 10.40 -3.05 -6.35
N VAL A 50 9.28 -3.18 -5.63
CA VAL A 50 8.14 -4.00 -6.07
C VAL A 50 7.36 -3.27 -7.18
N VAL A 51 7.00 -2.01 -6.96
CA VAL A 51 6.16 -1.25 -7.90
C VAL A 51 6.88 -0.91 -9.20
N SER A 52 8.21 -0.72 -9.18
CA SER A 52 9.02 -0.49 -10.39
C SER A 52 9.04 -1.68 -11.35
N LYS A 53 8.68 -2.87 -10.86
CA LYS A 53 8.54 -4.11 -11.65
C LYS A 53 7.10 -4.39 -12.06
N THR A 54 6.19 -3.46 -11.80
CA THR A 54 4.80 -3.57 -12.25
C THR A 54 4.74 -3.16 -13.71
N ASN A 55 4.50 -4.15 -14.57
CA ASN A 55 4.36 -3.95 -16.01
C ASN A 55 2.91 -3.64 -16.38
N ASP A 56 2.60 -3.49 -17.67
CA ASP A 56 1.23 -3.46 -18.20
C ASP A 56 0.30 -2.34 -17.70
N ILE A 57 0.83 -1.29 -17.06
CA ILE A 57 0.04 -0.14 -16.55
C ILE A 57 -0.25 0.93 -17.62
N GLN A 58 -0.48 0.50 -18.87
CA GLN A 58 -0.94 1.33 -20.01
C GLN A 58 -0.52 2.82 -19.99
N GLY A 59 0.78 3.09 -19.95
CA GLY A 59 1.33 4.44 -20.15
C GLY A 59 1.66 5.24 -18.89
N PHE A 60 1.53 4.68 -17.68
CA PHE A 60 2.01 5.31 -16.45
C PHE A 60 3.18 4.54 -15.83
N GLU A 61 4.36 5.17 -15.82
CA GLU A 61 5.60 4.60 -15.31
C GLU A 61 5.97 5.25 -13.98
N VAL A 62 6.66 4.52 -13.10
CA VAL A 62 7.12 5.01 -11.79
C VAL A 62 7.92 6.31 -11.89
N LYS A 63 8.70 6.51 -12.96
CA LYS A 63 9.46 7.75 -13.18
C LYS A 63 8.60 9.03 -13.30
N LYS A 64 7.29 8.89 -13.55
CA LYS A 64 6.35 10.03 -13.61
C LYS A 64 5.87 10.46 -12.23
N LEU A 65 6.12 9.65 -11.20
CA LEU A 65 5.78 9.98 -9.82
C LEU A 65 6.68 11.08 -9.26
N HIS A 66 6.21 11.70 -8.18
CA HIS A 66 7.00 12.62 -7.37
C HIS A 66 8.32 11.98 -6.94
N ASN A 67 9.44 12.65 -7.25
CA ASN A 67 10.80 12.12 -7.07
C ASN A 67 11.01 10.72 -7.69
N GLY A 68 10.28 10.38 -8.74
CA GLY A 68 10.40 9.10 -9.46
C GLY A 68 10.14 7.86 -8.60
N SER A 69 9.34 7.98 -7.53
CA SER A 69 9.07 6.90 -6.59
C SER A 69 7.69 7.04 -5.95
N VAL A 70 7.16 5.94 -5.44
CA VAL A 70 6.02 5.99 -4.52
C VAL A 70 6.48 6.46 -3.15
N SER A 71 5.53 6.97 -2.38
CA SER A 71 5.67 7.37 -0.99
C SER A 71 5.08 6.31 -0.08
N SER A 72 5.43 6.36 1.20
CA SER A 72 4.81 5.55 2.23
C SER A 72 4.67 6.38 3.50
N ALA A 73 3.65 6.05 4.29
CA ALA A 73 3.46 6.65 5.60
C ALA A 73 2.85 5.64 6.57
N TYR A 74 3.21 5.77 7.84
CA TYR A 74 2.59 5.05 8.94
C TYR A 74 2.05 6.07 9.93
N HIS A 75 0.76 5.97 10.28
CA HIS A 75 0.14 6.85 11.26
C HIS A 75 -1.01 6.15 11.98
N ASN A 76 -0.74 5.54 13.13
CA ASN A 76 -1.76 4.82 13.91
C ASN A 76 -2.71 5.72 14.71
N GLY A 77 -2.55 7.04 14.69
CA GLY A 77 -3.42 7.97 15.42
C GLY A 77 -4.89 7.94 14.98
N LEU A 78 -5.21 7.25 13.88
CA LEU A 78 -6.57 7.00 13.41
C LEU A 78 -7.28 5.88 14.22
N VAL A 79 -6.50 5.01 14.86
CA VAL A 79 -7.01 3.87 15.66
C VAL A 79 -6.63 3.96 17.13
N ASN A 80 -5.55 4.65 17.47
CA ASN A 80 -5.09 4.85 18.85
C ASN A 80 -4.48 6.25 19.01
N THR A 81 -5.23 7.15 19.65
CA THR A 81 -4.79 8.53 19.90
C THR A 81 -3.90 8.68 21.13
N GLU A 82 -3.85 7.68 22.02
CA GLU A 82 -3.06 7.73 23.25
C GLU A 82 -1.58 7.40 23.00
N GLU A 83 -1.28 6.65 21.94
CA GLU A 83 0.06 6.20 21.59
C GLU A 83 0.35 6.42 20.10
N ILE A 84 0.51 7.69 19.72
CA ILE A 84 0.71 8.07 18.32
C ILE A 84 2.12 7.70 17.86
N ILE A 85 2.17 6.97 16.76
CA ILE A 85 3.35 6.57 16.01
C ILE A 85 3.21 7.14 14.62
N TYR A 86 4.21 7.90 14.21
CA TYR A 86 4.24 8.53 12.90
C TYR A 86 5.56 8.31 12.20
N GLY A 87 5.50 8.02 10.90
CA GLY A 87 6.65 8.13 10.02
C GLY A 87 6.21 8.31 8.57
N ALA A 88 6.99 9.05 7.81
CA ALA A 88 6.71 9.28 6.39
C ALA A 88 7.99 9.23 5.55
N ALA A 89 7.86 8.78 4.30
CA ALA A 89 8.90 8.81 3.29
C ALA A 89 8.38 9.43 2.00
N ASN A 90 9.25 10.18 1.31
CA ASN A 90 8.96 10.83 0.03
C ASN A 90 7.68 11.69 0.06
N ASP A 91 7.53 12.55 1.06
CA ASP A 91 6.35 13.41 1.25
C ASP A 91 5.03 12.62 1.37
N GLY A 92 5.10 11.41 1.92
CA GLY A 92 3.93 10.55 2.15
C GLY A 92 2.85 11.24 2.97
N VAL A 93 1.61 11.07 2.53
CA VAL A 93 0.42 11.65 3.18
C VAL A 93 -0.48 10.57 3.74
N ASN A 94 -1.00 10.82 4.95
CA ASN A 94 -1.81 9.84 5.67
C ASN A 94 -3.27 9.87 5.22
N SER A 95 -3.83 8.70 4.92
CA SER A 95 -5.26 8.47 4.71
C SER A 95 -5.61 7.02 5.07
N VAL A 96 -6.84 6.74 5.48
CA VAL A 96 -7.31 5.39 5.89
C VAL A 96 -7.39 4.35 4.76
N ALA A 97 -6.97 4.68 3.54
CA ALA A 97 -6.98 3.77 2.40
C ALA A 97 -5.65 2.99 2.28
N MET A 98 -5.67 1.80 1.65
CA MET A 98 -4.48 0.96 1.45
C MET A 98 -3.35 1.70 0.73
N ALA A 99 -3.73 2.51 -0.26
CA ALA A 99 -2.90 3.55 -0.82
C ALA A 99 -3.80 4.74 -1.17
N ASN A 100 -3.18 5.90 -1.37
CA ASN A 100 -3.88 7.10 -1.75
C ASN A 100 -3.00 7.95 -2.66
N ARG A 101 -3.63 8.69 -3.57
CA ARG A 101 -2.96 9.78 -4.30
C ARG A 101 -3.21 11.12 -3.64
N MET A 102 -2.29 12.07 -3.82
CA MET A 102 -2.55 13.46 -3.51
C MET A 102 -3.09 14.19 -4.76
N PRO A 103 -4.32 14.73 -4.74
CA PRO A 103 -4.88 15.43 -5.89
C PRO A 103 -4.00 16.59 -6.35
N GLY A 104 -3.83 16.72 -7.67
CA GLY A 104 -3.02 17.78 -8.27
C GLY A 104 -1.50 17.57 -8.19
N THR A 105 -1.04 16.45 -7.63
CA THR A 105 0.38 16.07 -7.60
C THR A 105 0.55 14.65 -8.15
N ASN A 106 1.80 14.20 -8.33
CA ASN A 106 2.12 12.84 -8.73
C ASN A 106 2.57 11.97 -7.54
N ILE A 107 2.03 12.23 -6.35
CA ILE A 107 2.33 11.46 -5.14
C ILE A 107 1.31 10.33 -4.99
N ILE A 108 1.81 9.10 -4.83
CA ILE A 108 1.05 7.92 -4.39
C ILE A 108 1.67 7.48 -3.06
N THR A 109 0.88 7.45 -1.99
CA THR A 109 1.32 7.00 -0.68
C THR A 109 0.70 5.65 -0.35
N PHE A 110 1.52 4.66 -0.01
CA PHE A 110 1.07 3.44 0.66
C PHE A 110 0.89 3.71 2.15
N ASN A 111 -0.32 3.51 2.68
CA ASN A 111 -0.55 3.57 4.11
C ASN A 111 -0.13 2.26 4.75
N LEU A 112 1.05 2.27 5.38
CA LEU A 112 1.66 1.09 5.97
C LEU A 112 0.82 0.46 7.07
N GLN A 113 -0.04 1.21 7.76
CA GLN A 113 -0.96 0.67 8.77
C GLN A 113 -1.81 -0.46 8.16
N SER A 114 -2.42 -0.19 7.00
CA SER A 114 -3.29 -1.11 6.28
C SER A 114 -2.57 -2.34 5.70
N TRP A 115 -1.24 -2.38 5.79
CA TRP A 115 -0.38 -3.48 5.34
C TRP A 115 0.30 -4.19 6.51
N SER A 116 -0.13 -3.94 7.75
CA SER A 116 0.33 -4.72 8.90
C SER A 116 -0.15 -6.18 8.82
N SER A 117 0.47 -7.08 9.60
CA SER A 117 -0.05 -8.44 9.80
C SER A 117 -1.15 -8.48 10.86
N THR A 118 -1.40 -7.37 11.52
CA THR A 118 -2.57 -7.19 12.39
C THR A 118 -3.81 -6.85 11.56
N GLU A 119 -4.97 -7.22 12.08
CA GLU A 119 -6.24 -6.87 11.47
C GLU A 119 -6.46 -5.36 11.56
N GLU A 120 -6.73 -4.71 10.43
CA GLU A 120 -7.22 -3.34 10.37
C GLU A 120 -8.52 -3.30 9.59
N PHE A 121 -9.51 -2.57 10.10
CA PHE A 121 -10.85 -2.49 9.49
C PHE A 121 -11.51 -3.86 9.23
N GLY A 122 -11.22 -4.86 10.06
CA GLY A 122 -11.77 -6.22 9.93
C GLY A 122 -11.02 -7.12 8.93
N VAL A 123 -9.87 -6.69 8.41
CA VAL A 123 -9.09 -7.45 7.42
C VAL A 123 -7.60 -7.41 7.71
N THR A 124 -6.94 -8.56 7.62
CA THR A 124 -5.48 -8.66 7.56
C THR A 124 -5.04 -8.87 6.11
N PHE A 125 -4.42 -7.87 5.50
CA PHE A 125 -4.00 -7.99 4.11
C PHE A 125 -2.69 -8.75 3.94
N ASN A 126 -1.72 -8.52 4.85
CA ASN A 126 -0.33 -9.00 4.79
C ASN A 126 0.32 -8.80 3.39
N PRO A 127 1.28 -7.88 3.24
CA PRO A 127 1.73 -7.48 1.91
C PRO A 127 2.39 -8.63 1.16
N THR A 128 1.88 -8.91 -0.04
CA THR A 128 2.54 -9.72 -1.07
C THR A 128 2.97 -8.82 -2.22
N VAL A 129 3.91 -9.30 -3.04
CA VAL A 129 4.35 -8.59 -4.25
C VAL A 129 3.12 -8.23 -5.10
N GLU A 130 2.25 -9.19 -5.34
CA GLU A 130 1.09 -9.03 -6.22
C GLU A 130 0.04 -8.10 -5.63
N ASN A 131 -0.21 -8.14 -4.31
CA ASN A 131 -1.14 -7.20 -3.67
C ASN A 131 -0.64 -5.75 -3.79
N LEU A 132 0.66 -5.52 -3.60
CA LEU A 132 1.27 -4.18 -3.72
C LEU A 132 1.25 -3.69 -5.17
N GLN A 133 1.65 -4.52 -6.13
CA GLN A 133 1.61 -4.18 -7.55
C GLN A 133 0.18 -3.90 -8.01
N ASN A 134 -0.79 -4.71 -7.57
CA ASN A 134 -2.19 -4.54 -7.93
C ASN A 134 -2.78 -3.26 -7.31
N THR A 135 -2.41 -2.92 -6.08
CA THR A 135 -2.77 -1.63 -5.46
C THR A 135 -2.13 -0.45 -6.18
N TYR A 136 -0.86 -0.59 -6.60
CA TYR A 136 -0.22 0.43 -7.42
C TYR A 136 -0.95 0.65 -8.75
N VAL A 137 -1.46 -0.41 -9.40
CA VAL A 137 -2.26 -0.29 -10.63
C VAL A 137 -3.58 0.45 -10.39
N HIS A 138 -4.20 0.29 -9.23
CA HIS A 138 -5.39 1.07 -8.85
C HIS A 138 -5.10 2.57 -8.89
N GLU A 139 -4.07 3.00 -8.16
CA GLU A 139 -3.69 4.41 -8.04
C GLU A 139 -3.09 4.95 -9.35
N ALA A 140 -2.03 4.30 -9.86
CA ALA A 140 -1.30 4.76 -11.03
C ALA A 140 -2.05 4.50 -12.34
N GLY A 141 -2.59 3.29 -12.51
CA GLY A 141 -3.25 2.89 -13.76
C GLY A 141 -4.66 3.41 -13.89
N GLY A 142 -5.46 3.36 -12.82
CA GLY A 142 -6.83 3.85 -12.85
C GLY A 142 -6.92 5.35 -12.62
N HIS A 143 -6.51 5.79 -11.42
CA HIS A 143 -6.70 7.18 -11.04
C HIS A 143 -5.78 8.15 -11.81
N PHE A 144 -4.50 7.84 -11.96
CA PHE A 144 -3.57 8.72 -12.69
C PHE A 144 -3.65 8.56 -14.21
N ALA A 145 -3.45 7.35 -14.75
CA ALA A 145 -3.34 7.16 -16.19
C ALA A 145 -4.66 7.39 -16.94
N LYS A 146 -5.80 7.04 -16.32
CA LYS A 146 -7.13 7.25 -16.93
C LYS A 146 -7.85 8.50 -16.41
N GLY A 147 -7.31 9.19 -15.41
CA GLY A 147 -7.92 10.39 -14.84
C GLY A 147 -9.25 10.15 -14.13
N LEU A 148 -9.56 8.90 -13.76
CA LEU A 148 -10.78 8.56 -13.05
C LEU A 148 -10.74 9.11 -11.62
N SER A 149 -11.84 9.70 -11.15
CA SER A 149 -11.94 10.25 -9.80
C SER A 149 -12.45 9.21 -8.78
N HIS A 150 -12.61 9.64 -7.52
CA HIS A 150 -13.18 8.82 -6.45
C HIS A 150 -14.72 8.85 -6.39
N ILE A 151 -15.41 9.42 -7.39
CA ILE A 151 -16.88 9.29 -7.45
C ILE A 151 -17.25 7.82 -7.68
N PRO A 152 -18.37 7.31 -7.10
CA PRO A 152 -18.58 5.87 -7.02
C PRO A 152 -18.49 5.10 -8.34
N LYS A 153 -19.15 5.59 -9.39
CA LYS A 153 -19.13 4.94 -10.71
C LYS A 153 -17.75 4.95 -11.38
N GLU A 154 -16.91 5.95 -11.11
CA GLU A 154 -15.55 6.00 -11.65
C GLU A 154 -14.60 5.16 -10.82
N HIS A 155 -14.77 5.16 -9.49
CA HIS A 155 -13.96 4.33 -8.61
C HIS A 155 -14.20 2.83 -8.87
N ALA A 156 -15.45 2.42 -9.15
CA ALA A 156 -15.74 1.06 -9.61
C ALA A 156 -14.95 0.69 -10.88
N LYS A 157 -14.84 1.61 -11.86
CA LYS A 157 -14.02 1.39 -13.08
C LYS A 157 -12.53 1.27 -12.79
N VAL A 158 -12.03 2.02 -11.81
CA VAL A 158 -10.64 1.88 -11.35
C VAL A 158 -10.38 0.49 -10.79
N ILE A 159 -11.31 -0.03 -9.99
CA ILE A 159 -11.21 -1.40 -9.46
C ILE A 159 -11.30 -2.43 -10.60
N GLU A 160 -12.14 -2.20 -11.62
CA GLU A 160 -12.17 -3.08 -12.81
C GLU A 160 -10.85 -3.09 -13.58
N ILE A 161 -10.16 -1.94 -13.68
CA ILE A 161 -8.81 -1.87 -14.27
C ILE A 161 -7.83 -2.71 -13.45
N GLN A 162 -7.87 -2.54 -12.13
CA GLN A 162 -7.06 -3.32 -11.19
C GLN A 162 -7.33 -4.84 -11.31
N MET A 163 -8.60 -5.26 -11.44
CA MET A 163 -8.98 -6.67 -11.56
C MET A 163 -8.60 -7.30 -12.92
N LYS A 164 -8.43 -6.49 -13.96
CA LYS A 164 -7.98 -6.95 -15.29
C LYS A 164 -6.46 -7.05 -15.41
N HIS A 165 -5.72 -6.48 -14.46
CA HIS A 165 -4.26 -6.47 -14.48
C HIS A 165 -3.66 -7.86 -14.23
N SER A 166 -2.49 -8.14 -14.82
CA SER A 166 -1.82 -9.45 -14.76
C SER A 166 -1.53 -9.91 -13.32
N SER A 167 -1.20 -8.99 -12.41
CA SER A 167 -0.97 -9.28 -10.99
C SER A 167 -2.23 -9.79 -10.25
N TRP A 168 -3.45 -9.45 -10.70
CA TRP A 168 -4.70 -9.83 -10.03
C TRP A 168 -4.84 -11.35 -9.86
N LYS A 169 -4.39 -12.13 -10.84
CA LYS A 169 -4.50 -13.60 -10.79
C LYS A 169 -3.85 -14.17 -9.52
N ASN A 170 -2.76 -13.57 -9.08
CA ASN A 170 -1.90 -14.06 -8.01
C ASN A 170 -2.05 -13.27 -6.70
N THR A 171 -2.97 -12.30 -6.61
CA THR A 171 -3.31 -11.66 -5.33
C THR A 171 -3.97 -12.66 -4.37
N THR A 172 -3.88 -12.36 -3.08
CA THR A 172 -4.39 -13.26 -2.03
C THR A 172 -5.93 -13.35 -2.07
N PRO A 173 -6.52 -14.48 -1.63
CA PRO A 173 -7.98 -14.62 -1.59
C PRO A 173 -8.69 -13.53 -0.76
N ILE A 174 -8.09 -13.15 0.38
CA ILE A 174 -8.61 -12.09 1.25
C ILE A 174 -8.62 -10.74 0.52
N PHE A 175 -7.52 -10.40 -0.16
CA PHE A 175 -7.42 -9.16 -0.95
C PHE A 175 -8.48 -9.14 -2.07
N LYS A 176 -8.65 -10.25 -2.78
CA LYS A 176 -9.68 -10.37 -3.83
C LYS A 176 -11.09 -10.18 -3.28
N ALA A 177 -11.40 -10.85 -2.18
CA ALA A 177 -12.72 -10.75 -1.54
C ALA A 177 -13.02 -9.31 -1.10
N TRP A 178 -12.03 -8.62 -0.50
CA TRP A 178 -12.17 -7.22 -0.14
C TRP A 178 -12.40 -6.32 -1.35
N MET A 179 -11.57 -6.43 -2.38
CA MET A 179 -11.69 -5.59 -3.57
C MET A 179 -13.00 -5.82 -4.33
N ASN A 180 -13.50 -7.06 -4.39
CA ASN A 180 -14.82 -7.35 -4.95
C ASN A 180 -15.93 -6.68 -4.13
N LYS A 181 -15.88 -6.78 -2.79
CA LYS A 181 -16.85 -6.11 -1.91
C LYS A 181 -16.84 -4.59 -2.12
N VAL A 182 -15.66 -4.00 -2.20
CA VAL A 182 -15.50 -2.56 -2.46
C VAL A 182 -16.04 -2.18 -3.84
N HIS A 183 -15.76 -2.99 -4.87
CA HIS A 183 -16.30 -2.80 -6.23
C HIS A 183 -17.83 -2.79 -6.23
N ASP A 184 -18.46 -3.80 -5.62
CA ASP A 184 -19.92 -3.93 -5.57
C ASP A 184 -20.56 -2.73 -4.84
N ASN A 185 -19.99 -2.29 -3.73
CA ASN A 185 -20.45 -1.10 -3.01
C ASN A 185 -20.44 0.16 -3.89
N TYR A 186 -19.33 0.41 -4.59
CA TYR A 186 -19.18 1.58 -5.46
C TYR A 186 -20.07 1.49 -6.72
N LYS A 187 -20.23 0.28 -7.28
CA LYS A 187 -21.08 0.04 -8.45
C LYS A 187 -22.56 0.26 -8.15
N ASP A 188 -23.01 -0.16 -6.97
CA ASP A 188 -24.38 0.03 -6.49
C ASP A 188 -24.66 1.46 -6.00
N GLY A 189 -23.63 2.32 -5.91
CA GLY A 189 -23.74 3.67 -5.34
C GLY A 189 -23.98 3.67 -3.83
N LYS A 190 -23.63 2.59 -3.14
CA LYS A 190 -23.71 2.47 -1.68
C LYS A 190 -22.36 2.84 -1.09
N ASN A 191 -22.11 4.12 -0.86
CA ASN A 191 -21.02 4.62 -0.03
C ASN A 191 -21.40 5.97 0.59
#